data_AF-A0A7J5D842-F1
#
_entry.id   AF-A0A7J5D842-F1
#
_cell.length_a   1.000
_cell.length_b   1.000
_cell.length_c   1.000
_cell.angle_alpha   90.00
_cell.angle_beta   90.00
_cell.angle_gamma   90.00
#
_symmetry.space_group_name_H-M   'P 1'
#
loop_
_entity.id
_entity.type
_entity.pdbx_description
1 polymer ?
#
loop_
_entity_poly.entity_id
_entity_poly.type
_entity_poly.pdbx_seq_one_letter_code
_entity_poly.pdbx_strand_id
1 'polypeptide(L)'
;MSYRTALSVVLADVVAPTAEQAVREGRFPRDAVSALGRAGLLGLTVSSGSGGGGLELPEAVDVVARTARVCPATAAVLASHFAAVAAIESCGGSWVREEVAAGRHLVGLALREGGSDGPEQGDPYGRSSSVAARFADVVALRGRKRQVVAAGEADSYLWSSRPLAGPDGLTLWVVPARAPELFVPARPGGGGPRGSGTSTLYADPVLVPADVMLGRDGGGLDVLLRRVRPWLLELEAAVDGALPGSVAGAVGPGGEEPRSGPDVLRPEGGELRPAPAA
;
A
#
# COMPACT_ATOMS: atom_id res chain seq x y z
N MET A 1 7.87 23.53 10.52
CA MET A 1 8.82 22.39 10.60
C MET A 1 8.71 21.61 9.30
N SER A 2 9.80 21.17 8.68
CA SER A 2 9.72 20.36 7.45
C SER A 2 9.18 18.96 7.76
N TYR A 3 8.48 18.34 6.79
CA TYR A 3 7.95 16.97 6.96
C TYR A 3 9.08 15.96 7.26
N ARG A 4 10.28 16.16 6.71
CA ARG A 4 11.43 15.29 6.95
C ARG A 4 11.92 15.37 8.38
N THR A 5 11.94 16.57 8.96
CA THR A 5 12.31 16.77 10.37
C THR A 5 11.28 16.11 11.28
N ALA A 6 9.99 16.33 11.01
CA ALA A 6 8.91 15.71 11.78
C ALA A 6 8.97 14.18 11.70
N LEU A 7 9.20 13.63 10.50
CA LEU A 7 9.39 12.21 10.28
C LEU A 7 10.60 11.68 11.06
N SER A 8 11.76 12.31 10.97
CA SER A 8 12.97 11.86 11.68
C SER A 8 12.76 11.77 13.20
N VAL A 9 12.07 12.76 13.79
CA VAL A 9 11.73 12.75 15.21
C VAL A 9 10.80 11.57 15.54
N VAL A 10 9.71 11.40 14.79
CA VAL A 10 8.76 10.30 15.04
C VAL A 10 9.42 8.93 14.85
N LEU A 11 10.28 8.78 13.83
CA LEU A 11 11.00 7.54 13.58
C LEU A 11 11.93 7.17 14.74
N ALA A 12 12.70 8.14 15.26
CA ALA A 12 13.63 7.91 16.36
C ALA A 12 12.92 7.67 17.69
N ASP A 13 11.91 8.50 18.01
CA ASP A 13 11.34 8.55 19.36
C ASP A 13 10.18 7.56 19.56
N VAL A 14 9.51 7.14 18.50
CA VAL A 14 8.29 6.31 18.59
C VAL A 14 8.36 5.05 17.74
N VAL A 15 8.74 5.15 16.47
CA VAL A 15 8.70 4.00 15.56
C VAL A 15 9.82 3.00 15.88
N ALA A 16 11.06 3.45 16.02
CA ALA A 16 12.19 2.55 16.30
C ALA A 16 12.04 1.79 17.63
N PRO A 17 11.62 2.41 18.75
CA PRO A 17 11.42 1.70 20.01
C PRO A 17 10.32 0.63 19.97
N THR A 18 9.30 0.80 19.11
CA THR A 18 8.15 -0.12 19.02
C THR A 18 8.23 -1.11 17.86
N ALA A 19 9.22 -0.95 16.96
CA ALA A 19 9.36 -1.75 15.76
C ALA A 19 9.55 -3.25 16.05
N GLU A 20 10.38 -3.59 17.06
CA GLU A 20 10.63 -4.99 17.43
C GLU A 20 9.36 -5.70 17.93
N GLN A 21 8.49 -5.00 18.65
CA GLN A 21 7.23 -5.55 19.11
C GLN A 21 6.30 -5.88 17.93
N ALA A 22 6.21 -4.96 16.95
CA ALA A 22 5.43 -5.21 15.73
C ALA A 22 5.94 -6.45 14.98
N VAL A 23 7.26 -6.60 14.85
CA VAL A 23 7.88 -7.74 14.16
C VAL A 23 7.73 -9.04 14.94
N ARG A 24 8.08 -9.10 16.22
CA ARG A 24 8.06 -10.35 16.99
C ARG A 24 6.64 -10.77 17.36
N GLU A 25 5.87 -9.86 17.93
CA GLU A 25 4.58 -10.15 18.54
C GLU A 25 3.43 -10.04 17.52
N GLY A 26 3.68 -9.44 16.36
CA GLY A 26 2.64 -9.22 15.36
C GLY A 26 1.61 -8.18 15.82
N ARG A 27 1.94 -7.36 16.82
CA ARG A 27 1.07 -6.30 17.35
C ARG A 27 1.00 -5.14 16.36
N PHE A 28 -0.20 -4.60 16.15
CA PHE A 28 -0.39 -3.42 15.32
C PHE A 28 0.33 -2.19 15.90
N PRO A 29 1.10 -1.42 15.09
CA PRO A 29 1.90 -0.29 15.57
C PRO A 29 1.05 0.98 15.76
N ARG A 30 0.02 0.91 16.62
CA ARG A 30 -0.95 1.99 16.87
C ARG A 30 -0.28 3.29 17.29
N ASP A 31 0.71 3.21 18.17
CA ASP A 31 1.40 4.38 18.73
C ASP A 31 2.22 5.09 17.66
N ALA A 32 2.88 4.34 16.78
CA ALA A 32 3.61 4.87 15.63
C ALA A 32 2.67 5.59 14.67
N VAL A 33 1.56 4.95 14.25
CA VAL A 33 0.56 5.57 13.36
C VAL A 33 -0.02 6.84 13.98
N SER A 34 -0.33 6.82 15.27
CA SER A 34 -0.88 7.98 15.98
C SER A 34 0.12 9.12 16.09
N ALA A 35 1.41 8.82 16.29
CA ALA A 35 2.47 9.82 16.31
C ALA A 35 2.71 10.44 14.92
N LEU A 36 2.68 9.62 13.86
CA LEU A 36 2.74 10.10 12.47
C LEU A 36 1.54 11.01 12.15
N GLY A 37 0.34 10.66 12.61
CA GLY A 37 -0.85 11.49 12.51
C GLY A 37 -0.69 12.85 13.19
N ARG A 38 -0.27 12.86 14.47
CA ARG A 38 0.01 14.11 15.21
C ARG A 38 1.10 14.98 14.58
N ALA A 39 2.04 14.37 13.87
CA ALA A 39 3.08 15.06 13.11
C ALA A 39 2.60 15.60 11.74
N GLY A 40 1.33 15.38 11.37
CA GLY A 40 0.75 15.78 10.09
C GLY A 40 1.10 14.88 8.90
N LEU A 41 1.71 13.71 9.16
CA LEU A 41 2.22 12.83 8.10
C LEU A 41 1.14 11.94 7.48
N LEU A 42 0.02 11.69 8.18
CA LEU A 42 -1.14 11.03 7.55
C LEU A 42 -1.82 11.97 6.54
N GLY A 43 -1.91 13.26 6.87
CA GLY A 43 -2.46 14.30 6.00
C GLY A 43 -1.51 14.85 4.94
N LEU A 44 -0.34 14.24 4.73
CA LEU A 44 0.76 14.79 3.94
C LEU A 44 0.36 15.17 2.51
N THR A 45 -0.47 14.33 1.89
CA THR A 45 -0.85 14.42 0.47
C THR A 45 -2.26 14.94 0.24
N VAL A 46 -2.96 15.27 1.33
CA VAL A 46 -4.24 15.99 1.25
C VAL A 46 -3.94 17.44 0.89
N SER A 47 -4.77 18.06 0.04
CA SER A 47 -4.59 19.45 -0.37
C SER A 47 -4.51 20.42 0.82
N SER A 48 -3.65 21.44 0.70
CA SER A 48 -3.54 22.49 1.72
C SER A 48 -4.84 23.25 1.95
N GLY A 49 -5.70 23.36 0.92
CA GLY A 49 -7.04 23.94 1.04
C GLY A 49 -7.98 23.14 1.97
N SER A 50 -7.73 21.85 2.14
CA SER A 50 -8.45 20.98 3.09
C SER A 50 -7.69 20.83 4.43
N GLY A 51 -6.64 21.62 4.66
CA GLY A 51 -5.80 21.59 5.86
C GLY A 51 -4.65 20.57 5.84
N GLY A 52 -4.41 19.91 4.70
CA GLY A 52 -3.34 18.92 4.55
C GLY A 52 -1.97 19.51 4.19
N GLY A 53 -1.00 18.63 3.96
CA GLY A 53 0.38 19.00 3.60
C GLY A 53 0.55 19.50 2.17
N GLY A 54 -0.37 19.16 1.26
CA GLY A 54 -0.33 19.55 -0.15
C GLY A 54 0.85 18.98 -0.94
N LEU A 55 1.52 17.95 -0.42
CA LEU A 55 2.62 17.27 -1.11
C LEU A 55 2.11 16.16 -2.02
N GLU A 56 2.99 15.59 -2.84
CA GLU A 56 2.61 14.61 -3.85
C GLU A 56 3.27 13.25 -3.60
N LEU A 57 3.11 12.35 -4.58
CA LEU A 57 3.62 10.98 -4.51
C LEU A 57 5.12 10.88 -4.17
N PRO A 58 6.04 11.73 -4.68
CA PRO A 58 7.45 11.63 -4.34
C PRO A 58 7.74 11.79 -2.84
N GLU A 59 7.06 12.71 -2.17
CA GLU A 59 7.20 12.91 -0.72
C GLU A 59 6.59 11.75 0.07
N ALA A 60 5.46 11.21 -0.37
CA ALA A 60 4.86 10.03 0.23
C ALA A 60 5.80 8.81 0.12
N VAL A 61 6.45 8.62 -1.04
CA VAL A 61 7.47 7.58 -1.27
C VAL A 61 8.66 7.76 -0.34
N ASP A 62 9.18 8.98 -0.17
CA ASP A 62 10.28 9.27 0.78
C ASP A 62 9.89 8.93 2.23
N VAL A 63 8.67 9.28 2.65
CA VAL A 63 8.12 8.95 3.98
C VAL A 63 8.03 7.43 4.16
N VAL A 64 7.44 6.72 3.20
CA VAL A 64 7.28 5.26 3.26
C VAL A 64 8.64 4.55 3.25
N ALA A 65 9.55 4.91 2.36
CA ALA A 65 10.87 4.29 2.24
C ALA A 65 11.71 4.45 3.52
N ARG A 66 11.71 5.65 4.13
CA ARG A 66 12.41 5.87 5.41
C ARG A 66 11.77 5.10 6.56
N THR A 67 10.44 5.04 6.58
CA THR A 67 9.70 4.28 7.60
C THR A 67 9.97 2.78 7.45
N ALA A 68 10.05 2.26 6.22
CA ALA A 68 10.25 0.84 5.94
C ALA A 68 11.60 0.33 6.45
N ARG A 69 12.64 1.17 6.42
CA ARG A 69 13.96 0.86 6.99
C ARG A 69 13.94 0.67 8.51
N VAL A 70 12.95 1.24 9.20
CA VAL A 70 12.82 1.18 10.66
C VAL A 70 11.76 0.15 11.06
N CYS A 71 10.58 0.20 10.45
CA CYS A 71 9.46 -0.69 10.72
C CYS A 71 8.67 -0.96 9.42
N PRO A 72 8.91 -2.10 8.75
CA PRO A 72 8.19 -2.48 7.53
C PRO A 72 6.66 -2.56 7.71
N ALA A 73 6.20 -2.95 8.91
CA ALA A 73 4.78 -3.01 9.23
C ALA A 73 4.11 -1.63 9.17
N THR A 74 4.70 -0.62 9.82
CA THR A 74 4.21 0.76 9.78
C THR A 74 4.28 1.33 8.36
N ALA A 75 5.32 0.99 7.61
CA ALA A 75 5.45 1.43 6.23
C ALA A 75 4.36 0.86 5.30
N ALA A 76 4.01 -0.42 5.46
CA ALA A 76 2.89 -1.02 4.73
C ALA A 76 1.54 -0.35 5.07
N VAL A 77 1.34 0.03 6.33
CA VAL A 77 0.16 0.81 6.75
C VAL A 77 0.12 2.17 6.05
N LEU A 78 1.24 2.90 6.02
CA LEU A 78 1.34 4.18 5.32
C LEU A 78 1.16 4.05 3.81
N ALA A 79 1.72 3.00 3.19
CA ALA A 79 1.55 2.73 1.77
C ALA A 79 0.07 2.52 1.41
N SER A 80 -0.63 1.68 2.19
CA SER A 80 -2.07 1.47 2.04
C SER A 80 -2.84 2.77 2.24
N HIS A 81 -2.47 3.55 3.25
CA HIS A 81 -3.10 4.82 3.56
C HIS A 81 -2.98 5.84 2.42
N PHE A 82 -1.76 6.14 1.96
CA PHE A 82 -1.55 7.15 0.92
C PHE A 82 -2.20 6.75 -0.41
N ALA A 83 -2.17 5.47 -0.76
CA ALA A 83 -2.85 4.99 -1.96
C ALA A 83 -4.38 5.12 -1.86
N ALA A 84 -4.97 4.93 -0.67
CA ALA A 84 -6.40 5.20 -0.44
C ALA A 84 -6.71 6.71 -0.48
N VAL A 85 -5.85 7.53 0.13
CA VAL A 85 -5.98 8.99 0.13
C VAL A 85 -5.91 9.56 -1.28
N ALA A 86 -5.13 8.99 -2.19
CA ALA A 86 -5.09 9.40 -3.59
C ALA A 86 -6.47 9.33 -4.30
N ALA A 87 -7.29 8.32 -3.97
CA ALA A 87 -8.68 8.26 -4.44
C ALA A 87 -9.56 9.30 -3.76
N ILE A 88 -9.47 9.41 -2.43
CA ILE A 88 -10.26 10.34 -1.62
C ILE A 88 -10.00 11.80 -1.99
N GLU A 89 -8.75 12.16 -2.26
CA GLU A 89 -8.39 13.51 -2.72
C GLU A 89 -9.00 13.82 -4.09
N SER A 90 -9.15 12.81 -4.95
CA SER A 90 -9.68 13.00 -6.29
C SER A 90 -11.21 13.13 -6.36
N CYS A 91 -11.94 12.39 -5.53
CA CYS A 91 -13.39 12.26 -5.66
C CYS A 91 -14.14 12.04 -4.33
N GLY A 92 -13.49 12.30 -3.19
CA GLY A 92 -14.04 12.11 -1.86
C GLY A 92 -14.72 13.33 -1.25
N GLY A 93 -15.68 13.04 -0.36
CA GLY A 93 -16.34 14.04 0.47
C GLY A 93 -15.34 14.82 1.34
N SER A 94 -15.68 16.06 1.67
CA SER A 94 -14.80 16.93 2.46
C SER A 94 -14.53 16.37 3.86
N TRP A 95 -15.54 15.75 4.49
CA TRP A 95 -15.44 15.24 5.86
C TRP A 95 -14.25 14.27 6.07
N VAL A 96 -14.04 13.32 5.15
CA VAL A 96 -12.94 12.36 5.27
C VAL A 96 -11.60 13.00 4.95
N ARG A 97 -11.56 13.95 4.00
CA ARG A 97 -10.33 14.70 3.69
C ARG A 97 -9.87 15.54 4.87
N GLU A 98 -10.79 16.21 5.55
CA GLU A 98 -10.50 17.04 6.72
C GLU A 98 -10.00 16.21 7.91
N GLU A 99 -10.59 15.04 8.17
CA GLU A 99 -10.13 14.16 9.26
C GLU A 99 -8.76 13.51 8.95
N VAL A 100 -8.50 13.15 7.69
CA VAL A 100 -7.17 12.68 7.24
C VAL A 100 -6.15 13.81 7.33
N ALA A 101 -6.48 15.01 6.85
CA ALA A 101 -5.63 16.19 6.93
C ALA A 101 -5.24 16.52 8.37
N ALA A 102 -6.19 16.39 9.30
CA ALA A 102 -5.96 16.60 10.72
C ALA A 102 -5.17 15.46 11.40
N GLY A 103 -4.80 14.41 10.66
CA GLY A 103 -4.02 13.29 11.16
C GLY A 103 -4.76 12.38 12.13
N ARG A 104 -6.11 12.40 12.10
CA ARG A 104 -6.98 11.64 13.02
C ARG A 104 -7.64 10.44 12.37
N HIS A 105 -7.42 10.22 11.07
CA HIS A 105 -8.16 9.22 10.32
C HIS A 105 -7.24 8.38 9.43
N LEU A 106 -7.06 7.12 9.80
CA LEU A 106 -6.37 6.11 9.00
C LEU A 106 -7.36 5.47 8.03
N VAL A 107 -7.04 5.55 6.75
CA VAL A 107 -7.79 4.86 5.67
C VAL A 107 -7.02 3.62 5.23
N GLY A 108 -7.67 2.45 5.13
CA GLY A 108 -7.10 1.23 4.54
C GLY A 108 -7.64 0.95 3.13
N LEU A 109 -6.89 0.21 2.33
CA LEU A 109 -7.34 -0.26 1.00
C LEU A 109 -8.04 -1.62 1.07
N ALA A 110 -9.31 -1.66 0.67
CA ALA A 110 -10.13 -2.88 0.62
C ALA A 110 -10.62 -3.16 -0.80
N LEU A 111 -9.67 -3.36 -1.72
CA LEU A 111 -9.92 -3.52 -3.16
C LEU A 111 -9.87 -4.97 -3.63
N ARG A 112 -8.91 -5.74 -3.12
CA ARG A 112 -8.57 -7.07 -3.64
C ARG A 112 -9.61 -8.12 -3.24
N GLU A 113 -10.01 -8.92 -4.23
CA GLU A 113 -10.96 -10.01 -4.12
C GLU A 113 -10.43 -11.22 -4.90
N GLY A 114 -10.60 -12.45 -4.42
CA GLY A 114 -10.14 -13.64 -5.15
C GLY A 114 -9.92 -14.89 -4.30
N GLY A 115 -9.99 -16.05 -4.95
CA GLY A 115 -9.77 -17.42 -4.46
C GLY A 115 -10.85 -17.98 -3.52
N SER A 116 -11.53 -19.06 -3.91
CA SER A 116 -12.00 -20.08 -2.97
C SER A 116 -10.75 -20.88 -2.55
N ASP A 117 -10.37 -20.83 -1.27
CA ASP A 117 -9.37 -21.69 -0.62
C ASP A 117 -8.00 -21.93 -1.32
N GLY A 118 -7.54 -21.03 -2.21
CA GLY A 118 -6.22 -21.08 -2.84
C GLY A 118 -5.39 -19.80 -2.65
N PRO A 119 -4.05 -19.86 -2.84
CA PRO A 119 -3.13 -18.72 -2.73
C PRO A 119 -3.20 -17.75 -3.92
N GLU A 120 -4.22 -17.84 -4.78
CA GLU A 120 -4.35 -16.94 -5.92
C GLU A 120 -4.61 -15.50 -5.45
N GLN A 121 -3.65 -14.63 -5.75
CA GLN A 121 -3.78 -13.20 -5.59
C GLN A 121 -4.77 -12.71 -6.64
N GLY A 122 -6.01 -12.47 -6.24
CA GLY A 122 -6.98 -11.91 -7.17
C GLY A 122 -6.61 -10.51 -7.63
N ASP A 123 -6.95 -10.18 -8.87
CA ASP A 123 -6.69 -8.87 -9.47
C ASP A 123 -7.61 -7.81 -8.84
N PRO A 124 -7.10 -6.80 -8.12
CA PRO A 124 -7.92 -5.74 -7.54
C PRO A 124 -8.62 -4.85 -8.59
N TYR A 125 -8.23 -4.96 -9.87
CA TYR A 125 -8.84 -4.25 -11.00
C TYR A 125 -9.78 -5.14 -11.83
N GLY A 126 -9.92 -6.42 -11.45
CA GLY A 126 -10.80 -7.38 -12.10
C GLY A 126 -12.28 -7.18 -11.75
N ARG A 127 -13.14 -8.03 -12.31
CA ARG A 127 -14.58 -8.02 -12.02
C ARG A 127 -14.83 -8.32 -10.55
N SER A 128 -15.34 -7.33 -9.81
CA SER A 128 -15.70 -7.50 -8.40
C SER A 128 -16.81 -8.54 -8.23
N SER A 129 -16.62 -9.42 -7.25
CA SER A 129 -17.60 -10.32 -6.64
C SER A 129 -18.44 -9.64 -5.55
N SER A 130 -17.92 -8.57 -4.93
CA SER A 130 -18.67 -7.78 -3.95
C SER A 130 -19.85 -7.06 -4.60
N VAL A 131 -21.01 -7.11 -3.96
CA VAL A 131 -22.27 -6.56 -4.46
C VAL A 131 -22.70 -5.35 -3.64
N ALA A 132 -23.41 -4.44 -4.28
CA ALA A 132 -24.04 -3.28 -3.68
C ALA A 132 -25.52 -3.25 -4.06
N ALA A 133 -26.40 -2.99 -3.10
CA ALA A 133 -27.84 -2.82 -3.32
C ALA A 133 -28.31 -1.54 -2.63
N ARG A 134 -28.99 -0.66 -3.36
CA ARG A 134 -29.45 0.63 -2.84
C ARG A 134 -30.91 0.57 -2.42
N PHE A 135 -31.19 1.09 -1.23
CA PHE A 135 -32.52 1.32 -0.68
C PHE A 135 -32.60 2.78 -0.24
N ALA A 136 -33.22 3.63 -1.08
CA ALA A 136 -33.29 5.09 -0.87
C ALA A 136 -31.91 5.75 -0.68
N ASP A 137 -31.61 6.23 0.51
CA ASP A 137 -30.37 6.89 0.94
C ASP A 137 -29.35 5.94 1.58
N VAL A 138 -29.67 4.64 1.67
CA VAL A 138 -28.79 3.60 2.22
C VAL A 138 -28.35 2.64 1.13
N VAL A 139 -27.11 2.17 1.23
CA VAL A 139 -26.54 1.11 0.39
C VAL A 139 -26.11 -0.05 1.28
N ALA A 140 -26.57 -1.24 0.94
CA ALA A 140 -26.11 -2.50 1.49
C ALA A 140 -24.94 -3.03 0.68
N LEU A 141 -23.77 -3.18 1.29
CA LEU A 141 -22.57 -3.74 0.69
C LEU A 141 -22.33 -5.14 1.25
N ARG A 142 -22.16 -6.13 0.38
CA ARG A 142 -21.79 -7.50 0.76
C ARG A 142 -20.55 -7.92 -0.01
N GLY A 143 -19.57 -8.49 0.67
CA GLY A 143 -18.37 -8.97 0.01
C GLY A 143 -17.26 -9.37 0.97
N ARG A 144 -16.15 -9.79 0.37
CA ARG A 144 -14.96 -10.25 1.07
C ARG A 144 -13.74 -9.62 0.45
N LYS A 145 -12.99 -8.83 1.24
CA LYS A 145 -11.77 -8.16 0.80
C LYS A 145 -10.57 -8.81 1.46
N ARG A 146 -9.58 -9.23 0.67
CA ARG A 146 -8.39 -9.93 1.15
C ARG A 146 -7.18 -9.00 1.17
N GLN A 147 -6.18 -9.40 1.96
CA GLN A 147 -4.90 -8.67 2.11
C GLN A 147 -5.11 -7.18 2.45
N VAL A 148 -6.14 -6.90 3.26
CA VAL A 148 -6.42 -5.55 3.74
C VAL A 148 -5.46 -5.24 4.87
N VAL A 149 -4.51 -4.35 4.62
CA VAL A 149 -3.60 -3.81 5.64
C VAL A 149 -4.41 -2.96 6.64
N ALA A 150 -4.04 -3.00 7.91
CA ALA A 150 -4.78 -2.35 8.99
C ALA A 150 -6.27 -2.79 9.07
N ALA A 151 -6.55 -4.07 8.77
CA ALA A 151 -7.90 -4.63 8.93
C ALA A 151 -8.28 -4.69 10.42
N GLY A 152 -9.42 -4.11 10.78
CA GLY A 152 -9.85 -3.89 12.16
C GLY A 152 -9.14 -2.75 12.88
N GLU A 153 -8.14 -2.12 12.24
CA GLU A 153 -7.29 -1.11 12.84
C GLU A 153 -7.47 0.28 12.20
N ALA A 154 -7.84 0.36 10.92
CA ALA A 154 -8.16 1.61 10.23
C ALA A 154 -9.49 2.21 10.72
N ASP A 155 -9.71 3.49 10.46
CA ASP A 155 -10.95 4.22 10.78
C ASP A 155 -11.99 4.07 9.66
N SER A 156 -11.53 3.91 8.41
CA SER A 156 -12.38 3.55 7.27
C SER A 156 -11.61 2.76 6.20
N TYR A 157 -12.34 2.17 5.27
CA TYR A 157 -11.79 1.42 4.15
C TYR A 157 -12.26 1.99 2.82
N LEU A 158 -11.32 2.18 1.87
CA LEU A 158 -11.63 2.34 0.46
C LEU A 158 -12.10 0.98 -0.08
N TRP A 159 -13.40 0.79 -0.13
CA TRP A 159 -14.03 -0.46 -0.55
C TRP A 159 -14.47 -0.37 -2.00
N SER A 160 -14.34 -1.47 -2.75
CA SER A 160 -14.89 -1.58 -4.10
C SER A 160 -16.06 -2.57 -4.20
N SER A 161 -17.01 -2.32 -5.09
CA SER A 161 -18.09 -3.26 -5.42
C SER A 161 -18.43 -3.23 -6.90
N ARG A 162 -19.31 -4.13 -7.32
CA ARG A 162 -20.09 -3.93 -8.55
C ARG A 162 -20.88 -2.62 -8.51
N PRO A 163 -21.18 -2.02 -9.67
CA PRO A 163 -22.07 -0.87 -9.74
C PRO A 163 -23.46 -1.18 -9.22
N LEU A 164 -24.17 -0.13 -8.80
CA LEU A 164 -25.60 -0.20 -8.49
C LEU A 164 -26.43 -0.37 -9.78
N ALA A 165 -26.04 0.34 -10.83
CA ALA A 165 -26.72 0.35 -12.12
C ALA A 165 -25.93 -0.44 -13.16
N GLY A 166 -26.08 -1.77 -13.12
CA GLY A 166 -25.59 -2.67 -14.17
C GLY A 166 -24.39 -3.53 -13.78
N PRO A 167 -23.98 -4.46 -14.68
CA PRO A 167 -22.99 -5.49 -14.35
C PRO A 167 -21.53 -5.02 -14.53
N ASP A 168 -21.30 -3.91 -15.25
CA ASP A 168 -19.99 -3.52 -15.75
C ASP A 168 -19.42 -2.28 -15.07
N GLY A 169 -18.17 -2.36 -14.68
CA GLY A 169 -17.45 -1.30 -13.97
C GLY A 169 -17.27 -1.62 -12.49
N LEU A 170 -16.88 -0.59 -11.75
CA LEU A 170 -16.57 -0.68 -10.32
C LEU A 170 -17.10 0.57 -9.64
N THR A 171 -17.63 0.43 -8.43
CA THR A 171 -17.99 1.57 -7.58
C THR A 171 -17.13 1.56 -6.33
N LEU A 172 -16.68 2.74 -5.90
CA LEU A 172 -15.83 2.93 -4.74
C LEU A 172 -16.63 3.57 -3.60
N TRP A 173 -16.27 3.22 -2.37
CA TRP A 173 -16.96 3.65 -1.15
C TRP A 173 -15.95 3.93 -0.04
N VAL A 174 -16.24 4.89 0.82
CA VAL A 174 -15.57 5.04 2.12
C VAL A 174 -16.41 4.35 3.19
N VAL A 175 -16.07 3.10 3.51
CA VAL A 175 -16.83 2.31 4.50
C VAL A 175 -16.23 2.53 5.89
N PRO A 176 -16.98 3.05 6.88
CA PRO A 176 -16.47 3.19 8.25
C PRO A 176 -16.09 1.82 8.85
N ALA A 177 -14.94 1.76 9.51
CA ALA A 177 -14.43 0.49 10.03
C ALA A 177 -15.27 -0.12 11.16
N ARG A 178 -16.06 0.73 11.85
CA ARG A 178 -16.97 0.33 12.94
C ARG A 178 -18.42 0.17 12.47
N ALA A 179 -18.66 0.16 11.16
CA ALA A 179 -20.00 -0.08 10.64
C ALA A 179 -20.46 -1.50 11.04
N PRO A 180 -21.73 -1.68 11.49
CA PRO A 180 -22.27 -2.99 11.82
C PRO A 180 -22.14 -3.97 10.64
N GLU A 181 -21.92 -5.25 10.93
CA GLU A 181 -21.72 -6.31 9.93
C GLU A 181 -20.47 -6.16 9.04
N LEU A 182 -19.56 -5.23 9.36
CA LEU A 182 -18.19 -5.23 8.86
C LEU A 182 -17.26 -5.83 9.92
N PHE A 183 -16.60 -6.95 9.62
CA PHE A 183 -15.77 -7.65 10.60
C PHE A 183 -14.50 -8.28 10.02
N VAL A 184 -13.54 -8.50 10.92
CA VAL A 184 -12.30 -9.23 10.68
C VAL A 184 -12.42 -10.60 11.36
N PRO A 185 -12.04 -11.72 10.71
CA PRO A 185 -12.09 -13.03 11.35
C PRO A 185 -11.09 -13.11 12.51
N ALA A 186 -11.42 -13.88 13.55
CA ALA A 186 -10.60 -14.05 14.76
C ALA A 186 -9.17 -14.57 14.49
N ARG A 187 -8.96 -15.26 13.37
CA ARG A 187 -7.63 -15.64 12.88
C ARG A 187 -7.36 -14.85 11.60
N PRO A 188 -6.57 -13.77 11.67
CA PRO A 188 -6.25 -13.00 10.48
C PRO A 188 -5.47 -13.88 9.48
N GLY A 189 -5.87 -13.82 8.21
CA GLY A 189 -5.17 -14.51 7.12
C GLY A 189 -3.84 -13.83 6.81
N GLY A 190 -2.82 -14.63 6.49
CA GLY A 190 -1.48 -14.13 6.13
C GLY A 190 -1.43 -13.42 4.76
N GLY A 191 -0.45 -12.55 4.57
CA GLY A 191 -0.20 -11.91 3.27
C GLY A 191 0.45 -10.53 3.28
N GLY A 192 0.94 -10.02 4.43
CA GLY A 192 1.65 -8.76 4.54
C GLY A 192 2.67 -8.77 5.69
N PRO A 193 3.45 -7.69 5.90
CA PRO A 193 4.46 -7.65 6.95
C PRO A 193 3.85 -7.93 8.33
N ARG A 194 4.51 -8.77 9.12
CA ARG A 194 4.03 -9.12 10.47
C ARG A 194 3.89 -7.83 11.31
N GLY A 195 2.75 -7.68 11.98
CA GLY A 195 2.39 -6.46 12.71
C GLY A 195 1.59 -5.43 11.92
N SER A 196 1.47 -5.53 10.60
CA SER A 196 0.70 -4.56 9.79
C SER A 196 -0.83 -4.69 9.92
N GLY A 197 -1.32 -5.71 10.64
CA GLY A 197 -2.75 -6.00 10.75
C GLY A 197 -3.36 -6.48 9.43
N THR A 198 -2.57 -7.01 8.50
CA THR A 198 -3.10 -7.54 7.24
C THR A 198 -4.04 -8.72 7.51
N SER A 199 -5.27 -8.61 7.01
CA SER A 199 -6.28 -9.66 7.15
C SER A 199 -7.31 -9.63 6.01
N THR A 200 -8.39 -10.37 6.19
CA THR A 200 -9.58 -10.32 5.35
C THR A 200 -10.67 -9.50 6.06
N LEU A 201 -11.35 -8.62 5.34
CA LEU A 201 -12.60 -7.99 5.77
C LEU A 201 -13.79 -8.71 5.16
N TYR A 202 -14.82 -8.91 5.97
CA TYR A 202 -16.12 -9.43 5.55
C TYR A 202 -17.18 -8.38 5.79
N ALA A 203 -18.10 -8.25 4.84
CA ALA A 203 -19.29 -7.41 4.93
C ALA A 203 -20.52 -8.27 4.62
N ASP A 204 -21.49 -8.36 5.53
CA ASP A 204 -22.69 -9.19 5.33
C ASP A 204 -24.01 -8.71 5.99
N PRO A 205 -24.80 -7.91 5.25
CA PRO A 205 -24.34 -6.75 4.51
C PRO A 205 -24.04 -5.59 5.47
N VAL A 206 -22.96 -4.85 5.23
CA VAL A 206 -22.74 -3.57 5.90
C VAL A 206 -23.64 -2.51 5.27
N LEU A 207 -24.33 -1.72 6.09
CA LEU A 207 -25.19 -0.63 5.64
C LEU A 207 -24.41 0.68 5.73
N VAL A 208 -24.32 1.41 4.61
CA VAL A 208 -23.66 2.71 4.54
C VAL A 208 -24.58 3.75 3.89
N PRO A 209 -24.48 5.03 4.27
CA PRO A 209 -25.15 6.11 3.54
C PRO A 209 -24.72 6.15 2.06
N ALA A 210 -25.61 6.53 1.15
CA ALA A 210 -25.29 6.62 -0.27
C ALA A 210 -24.27 7.74 -0.59
N ASP A 211 -24.08 8.71 0.30
CA ASP A 211 -23.16 9.83 0.16
C ASP A 211 -21.69 9.47 0.44
N VAL A 212 -21.41 8.27 0.98
CA VAL A 212 -20.03 7.76 1.10
C VAL A 212 -19.50 7.12 -0.19
N MET A 213 -20.30 7.15 -1.27
CA MET A 213 -19.86 6.77 -2.61
C MET A 213 -18.79 7.75 -3.10
N LEU A 214 -17.71 7.21 -3.66
CA LEU A 214 -16.61 7.97 -4.23
C LEU A 214 -16.77 8.06 -5.75
N GLY A 215 -16.89 9.28 -6.24
CA GLY A 215 -17.13 9.54 -7.66
C GLY A 215 -18.52 9.08 -8.10
N ARG A 216 -18.61 8.58 -9.34
CA ARG A 216 -19.86 8.10 -9.93
C ARG A 216 -19.96 6.58 -9.88
N ASP A 217 -21.19 6.07 -9.81
CA ASP A 217 -21.47 4.64 -9.95
C ASP A 217 -20.87 4.08 -11.26
N GLY A 218 -20.15 2.95 -11.16
CA GLY A 218 -19.42 2.32 -12.25
C GLY A 218 -18.13 3.02 -12.70
N GLY A 219 -17.83 4.23 -12.20
CA GLY A 219 -16.65 5.02 -12.57
C GLY A 219 -15.38 4.71 -11.76
N GLY A 220 -15.47 3.84 -10.76
CA GLY A 220 -14.39 3.53 -9.81
C GLY A 220 -13.15 2.91 -10.45
N LEU A 221 -13.28 2.17 -11.56
CA LEU A 221 -12.12 1.59 -12.24
C LEU A 221 -11.20 2.67 -12.80
N ASP A 222 -11.75 3.77 -13.33
CA ASP A 222 -10.94 4.90 -13.83
C ASP A 222 -10.17 5.58 -12.69
N VAL A 223 -10.83 5.78 -11.55
CA VAL A 223 -10.19 6.31 -10.33
C VAL A 223 -9.07 5.39 -9.87
N LEU A 224 -9.31 4.08 -9.83
CA LEU A 224 -8.28 3.11 -9.44
C LEU A 224 -7.08 3.13 -10.38
N LEU A 225 -7.29 3.10 -11.70
CA LEU A 225 -6.19 3.06 -12.67
C LEU A 225 -5.39 4.37 -12.74
N ARG A 226 -6.07 5.52 -12.65
CA ARG A 226 -5.42 6.84 -12.81
C ARG A 226 -4.88 7.43 -11.52
N ARG A 227 -5.47 7.08 -10.37
CA ARG A 227 -5.12 7.67 -9.07
C ARG A 227 -4.51 6.66 -8.12
N VAL A 228 -5.13 5.50 -7.92
CA VAL A 228 -4.63 4.55 -6.90
C VAL A 228 -3.45 3.73 -7.39
N ARG A 229 -3.50 3.20 -8.62
CA ARG A 229 -2.50 2.27 -9.16
C ARG A 229 -1.09 2.85 -9.21
N PRO A 230 -0.84 4.08 -9.71
CA PRO A 230 0.50 4.65 -9.71
C PRO A 230 1.05 4.80 -8.29
N TRP A 231 0.21 5.25 -7.36
CA TRP A 231 0.58 5.40 -5.96
C TRP A 231 0.91 4.06 -5.33
N LEU A 232 0.04 3.08 -5.49
CA LEU A 232 0.21 1.75 -4.91
C LEU A 232 1.51 1.10 -5.37
N LEU A 233 1.82 1.15 -6.67
CA LEU A 233 3.05 0.55 -7.21
C LEU A 233 4.32 1.19 -6.64
N GLU A 234 4.41 2.52 -6.62
CA GLU A 234 5.59 3.22 -6.11
C GLU A 234 5.75 3.05 -4.59
N LEU A 235 4.65 3.03 -3.84
CA LEU A 235 4.68 2.85 -2.39
C LEU A 235 5.00 1.40 -2.01
N GLU A 236 4.46 0.41 -2.71
CA GLU A 236 4.82 -1.01 -2.54
C GLU A 236 6.32 -1.22 -2.85
N ALA A 237 6.82 -0.66 -3.96
CA ALA A 237 8.23 -0.71 -4.31
C ALA A 237 9.12 -0.03 -3.25
N ALA A 238 8.66 1.07 -2.64
CA ALA A 238 9.36 1.75 -1.54
C ALA A 238 9.44 0.90 -0.27
N VAL A 239 8.38 0.13 0.04
CA VAL A 239 8.39 -0.84 1.15
C VAL A 239 9.37 -1.97 0.86
N ASP A 240 9.28 -2.58 -0.33
CA ASP A 240 10.09 -3.73 -0.71
C ASP A 240 11.57 -3.39 -0.87
N GLY A 241 11.90 -2.25 -1.48
CA GLY A 241 13.27 -1.78 -1.69
C GLY A 241 14.03 -1.44 -0.39
N ALA A 242 13.31 -1.26 0.72
CA ALA A 242 13.91 -0.98 2.02
C ALA A 242 14.20 -2.24 2.86
N LEU A 243 13.71 -3.42 2.46
CA LEU A 243 13.94 -4.67 3.16
C LEU A 243 15.35 -5.23 2.89
N PRO A 244 16.07 -5.71 3.92
CA PRO A 244 17.41 -6.28 3.74
C PRO A 244 17.37 -7.50 2.81
N GLY A 245 18.15 -7.46 1.73
CA GLY A 245 18.19 -8.49 0.68
C GLY A 245 17.39 -8.17 -0.58
N SER A 246 16.64 -7.07 -0.61
CA SER A 246 15.99 -6.53 -1.80
C SER A 246 17.04 -5.90 -2.74
N VAL A 247 17.71 -6.76 -3.51
CA VAL A 247 18.47 -6.32 -4.69
C VAL A 247 17.50 -6.25 -5.88
N ALA A 248 16.90 -5.07 -6.09
CA ALA A 248 16.37 -4.77 -7.42
C ALA A 248 17.56 -4.61 -8.37
N GLY A 249 17.68 -5.55 -9.30
CA GLY A 249 18.69 -5.53 -10.35
C GLY A 249 18.57 -4.32 -11.28
N ALA A 250 19.66 -4.14 -12.04
CA ALA A 250 19.87 -3.19 -13.14
C ALA A 250 20.38 -1.79 -12.76
N VAL A 251 21.69 -1.66 -12.55
CA VAL A 251 22.61 -1.10 -13.56
C VAL A 251 23.92 -1.88 -13.45
N GLY A 252 24.12 -2.88 -14.32
CA GLY A 252 25.49 -3.30 -14.62
C GLY A 252 26.19 -2.14 -15.32
N PRO A 253 27.47 -1.85 -15.06
CA PRO A 253 28.20 -0.82 -15.79
C PRO A 253 28.40 -1.31 -17.23
N GLY A 254 27.44 -1.00 -18.10
CA GLY A 254 27.58 -1.03 -19.54
C GLY A 254 27.96 0.37 -20.01
N GLY A 255 29.26 0.61 -20.17
CA GLY A 255 29.83 1.76 -20.85
C GLY A 255 31.07 1.28 -21.62
N GLU A 256 30.97 1.34 -22.94
CA GLU A 256 31.88 1.00 -24.05
C GLU A 256 33.41 1.18 -23.82
N GLU A 257 34.30 0.44 -24.48
CA GLU A 257 34.50 0.43 -25.95
C GLU A 257 35.16 -0.85 -26.52
N PRO A 258 34.96 -1.13 -27.83
CA PRO A 258 35.64 -2.18 -28.57
C PRO A 258 37.00 -1.69 -29.09
N ARG A 259 38.07 -2.48 -28.92
CA ARG A 259 39.35 -2.26 -29.61
C ARG A 259 39.95 -3.56 -30.15
N SER A 260 40.00 -3.60 -31.48
CA SER A 260 41.06 -4.07 -32.38
C SER A 260 41.90 -5.29 -31.96
N GLY A 261 41.94 -6.31 -32.83
CA GLY A 261 42.95 -7.36 -32.79
C GLY A 261 44.37 -6.88 -33.16
N PRO A 262 45.24 -7.80 -33.61
CA PRO A 262 46.19 -8.52 -32.76
C PRO A 262 47.62 -8.02 -32.96
N ASP A 263 48.50 -8.17 -31.95
CA ASP A 263 49.93 -8.14 -32.23
C ASP A 263 50.76 -8.98 -31.24
N VAL A 264 51.86 -9.48 -31.81
CA VAL A 264 52.69 -10.63 -31.45
C VAL A 264 53.99 -10.16 -30.76
N LEU A 265 54.73 -11.11 -30.15
CA LEU A 265 56.13 -11.09 -29.64
C LEU A 265 56.28 -10.79 -28.13
N ARG A 266 57.08 -11.49 -27.31
CA ARG A 266 57.91 -12.74 -27.30
C ARG A 266 58.69 -12.70 -25.92
N PRO A 267 59.67 -13.58 -25.60
CA PRO A 267 59.72 -15.05 -25.43
C PRO A 267 60.35 -15.46 -24.04
N GLU A 268 60.97 -16.65 -23.99
CA GLU A 268 61.83 -17.28 -22.94
C GLU A 268 61.05 -18.13 -21.90
N GLY A 269 61.24 -19.44 -21.69
CA GLY A 269 62.15 -20.47 -22.21
C GLY A 269 61.95 -21.78 -21.39
N GLY A 270 62.39 -22.94 -21.93
CA GLY A 270 62.62 -24.21 -21.19
C GLY A 270 61.63 -25.35 -21.49
N GLU A 271 61.86 -26.14 -22.55
CA GLU A 271 62.41 -27.53 -22.55
C GLU A 271 61.34 -28.64 -22.33
N LEU A 272 60.88 -29.27 -23.41
CA LEU A 272 61.37 -30.49 -24.09
C LEU A 272 60.76 -31.80 -23.57
N ARG A 273 59.94 -32.40 -24.45
CA ARG A 273 59.30 -33.73 -24.43
C ARG A 273 60.33 -34.89 -24.39
N PRO A 274 59.93 -36.12 -23.98
CA PRO A 274 59.33 -37.05 -24.94
C PRO A 274 58.21 -37.93 -24.39
N ALA A 275 57.40 -38.45 -25.32
CA ALA A 275 56.55 -39.65 -25.18
C ALA A 275 57.18 -40.74 -26.09
N PRO A 276 56.60 -41.95 -26.26
CA PRO A 276 55.79 -42.82 -25.40
C PRO A 276 56.38 -44.27 -25.33
N ALA A 277 55.74 -45.19 -24.59
CA ALA A 277 55.43 -46.58 -25.02
C ALA A 277 55.09 -47.51 -23.82
N ALA A 278 53.85 -48.01 -23.79
CA ALA A 278 53.42 -49.40 -23.55
C ALA A 278 51.90 -49.43 -23.35
#